data_AF-A0A9P5R368-F1
#
_entry.id   AF-A0A9P5R368-F1
#
_cell.length_a   1.000
_cell.length_b   1.000
_cell.length_c   1.000
_cell.angle_alpha   90.00
_cell.angle_beta   90.00
_cell.angle_gamma   90.00
#
_symmetry.space_group_name_H-M   'P 1'
#
loop_
_entity.id
_entity.type
_entity.pdbx_description
1 polymer ?
#
loop_
_entity_poly.entity_id
_entity_poly.type
_entity_poly.pdbx_seq_one_letter_code
_entity_poly.pdbx_strand_id
1 'polypeptide(L)'
;MARDESAPVGQARYYHDKKAFIHSQVRLLEAPITPPKDWRRHRARMNAEGEAQKPIPDSVVTAALAKLHIDSAKSLRLSFNNQSIRQLLEQLESNQHELRKKVSQGGIIIRTKSVAELLESDWIDSFPETWQHRQGKDIAALSTSASSTSIIPAEAPLDSSRVQKYADLRSRIITLQAKYQTLREKHEYYKNLQNEIRQLDAGEIQKNMLAPDSQVVRELEKMKILLPKLIKILDTRRGTASAKRKRHSILDDPVFDDLDL
;
A
#
# COMPACT_ATOMS: atom_id res chain seq x y z
N MET A 1 -35.26 -25.90 36.90
CA MET A 1 -34.16 -25.24 37.64
C MET A 1 -32.95 -26.15 37.56
N ALA A 2 -31.95 -25.76 36.77
CA ALA A 2 -30.56 -26.20 36.89
C ALA A 2 -29.79 -25.39 35.83
N ARG A 3 -29.28 -24.21 36.21
CA ARG A 3 -28.28 -23.51 35.39
C ARG A 3 -26.98 -24.25 35.64
N ASP A 4 -26.43 -24.79 34.57
CA ASP A 4 -25.13 -25.46 34.54
C ASP A 4 -24.05 -24.45 34.98
N GLU A 5 -23.68 -24.47 36.26
CA GLU A 5 -22.67 -23.61 36.89
C GLU A 5 -21.23 -24.09 36.59
N SER A 6 -20.98 -24.52 35.36
CA SER A 6 -19.67 -24.96 34.91
C SER A 6 -19.16 -24.12 33.73
N ALA A 7 -19.42 -22.80 33.74
CA ALA A 7 -18.61 -21.90 32.93
C ALA A 7 -17.16 -22.04 33.42
N PRO A 8 -16.21 -22.51 32.58
CA PRO A 8 -14.84 -22.74 33.03
C PRO A 8 -14.30 -21.42 33.54
N VAL A 9 -13.78 -21.40 34.77
CA VAL A 9 -13.32 -20.20 35.50
C VAL A 9 -12.42 -19.28 34.66
N GLY A 10 -11.74 -19.81 33.64
CA GLY A 10 -10.95 -19.05 32.67
C GLY A 10 -11.76 -18.18 31.69
N GLN A 11 -13.03 -18.48 31.42
CA GLN A 11 -13.89 -17.77 30.47
C GLN A 11 -14.46 -16.47 31.04
N ALA A 12 -14.88 -16.50 32.30
CA ALA A 12 -15.28 -15.29 33.03
C ALA A 12 -14.10 -14.31 33.21
N ARG A 13 -12.89 -14.83 33.49
CA ARG A 13 -11.66 -14.04 33.54
C ARG A 13 -11.33 -13.43 32.18
N TYR A 14 -11.37 -14.23 31.12
CA TYR A 14 -11.14 -13.77 29.75
C TYR A 14 -12.07 -12.64 29.31
N TYR A 15 -13.37 -12.76 29.61
CA TYR A 15 -14.35 -11.72 29.31
C TYR A 15 -14.02 -10.42 30.06
N HIS A 16 -13.71 -10.51 31.35
CA HIS A 16 -13.39 -9.35 32.18
C HIS A 16 -12.10 -8.65 31.73
N ASP A 17 -11.03 -9.42 31.46
CA ASP A 17 -9.74 -8.89 31.02
C ASP A 17 -9.87 -8.18 29.67
N LYS A 18 -10.63 -8.76 28.73
CA LYS A 18 -10.88 -8.15 27.43
C LYS A 18 -11.76 -6.92 27.50
N LYS A 19 -12.78 -6.94 28.36
CA LYS A 19 -13.60 -5.76 28.60
C LYS A 19 -12.76 -4.62 29.19
N ALA A 20 -11.92 -4.91 30.18
CA ALA A 20 -11.00 -3.95 30.77
C ALA A 20 -10.01 -3.40 29.72
N PHE A 21 -9.48 -4.28 28.86
CA PHE A 21 -8.63 -3.87 27.74
C PHE A 21 -9.35 -2.93 26.79
N ILE A 22 -10.54 -3.26 26.29
CA ILE A 22 -11.30 -2.39 25.37
C ILE A 22 -11.56 -1.03 26.00
N HIS A 23 -12.01 -0.98 27.26
CA HIS A 23 -12.21 0.28 27.96
C HIS A 23 -10.91 1.08 28.13
N SER A 24 -9.77 0.41 28.37
CA SER A 24 -8.46 1.07 28.41
C SER A 24 -8.07 1.68 27.06
N GLN A 25 -8.34 0.97 25.96
CA GLN A 25 -8.03 1.46 24.61
C GLN A 25 -8.94 2.63 24.22
N VAL A 26 -10.24 2.54 24.51
CA VAL A 26 -11.18 3.65 24.30
C VAL A 26 -10.74 4.87 25.11
N ARG A 27 -10.30 4.69 26.36
CA ARG A 27 -9.77 5.78 27.19
C ARG A 27 -8.50 6.43 26.61
N LEU A 28 -7.62 5.64 25.98
CA LEU A 28 -6.45 6.17 25.28
C LEU A 28 -6.83 6.96 24.04
N LEU A 29 -7.84 6.51 23.29
CA LEU A 29 -8.34 7.20 22.10
C LEU A 29 -9.14 8.47 22.45
N GLU A 30 -9.81 8.49 23.61
CA GLU A 30 -10.46 9.68 24.16
C GLU A 30 -9.48 10.71 24.75
N ALA A 31 -8.18 10.38 24.85
CA ALA A 31 -7.18 11.29 25.38
C ALA A 31 -7.10 12.60 24.54
N PRO A 32 -6.82 13.75 25.18
CA PRO A 32 -6.79 15.03 24.48
C PRO A 32 -5.68 15.05 23.42
N ILE A 33 -6.05 15.47 22.20
CA ILE A 33 -5.11 15.61 21.09
C ILE A 33 -4.25 16.85 21.36
N THR A 34 -3.06 16.63 21.92
CA THR A 34 -2.07 17.70 22.09
C THR A 34 -1.25 17.86 20.81
N PRO A 35 -0.97 19.08 20.36
CA PRO A 35 -0.12 19.27 19.20
C PRO A 35 1.32 18.77 19.52
N PRO A 36 1.98 18.04 18.60
CA PRO A 36 3.36 17.58 18.80
C PRO A 36 4.29 18.75 19.14
N LYS A 37 5.20 18.62 20.12
CA LYS A 37 6.03 19.72 20.61
C LYS A 37 6.80 20.48 19.50
N ASP A 38 7.13 19.79 18.41
CA ASP A 38 7.85 20.33 17.26
C ASP A 38 6.97 20.73 16.07
N TRP A 39 5.63 20.76 16.21
CA TRP A 39 4.71 21.04 15.09
C TRP A 39 5.00 22.39 14.41
N ARG A 40 5.45 23.38 15.19
CA ARG A 40 5.88 24.69 14.66
C ARG A 40 7.16 24.59 13.86
N ARG A 41 8.12 23.76 14.27
CA ARG A 41 9.37 23.52 13.54
C ARG A 41 9.10 22.79 12.23
N HIS A 42 8.17 21.83 12.25
CA HIS A 42 7.72 21.13 11.05
C HIS A 42 7.06 22.11 10.06
N ARG A 43 6.19 23.00 10.55
CA ARG A 43 5.57 24.04 9.73
C ARG A 43 6.59 25.06 9.20
N ALA A 44 7.55 25.47 10.01
CA ALA A 44 8.62 26.39 9.60
C ALA A 44 9.51 25.79 8.50
N ARG A 45 9.72 24.47 8.49
CA ARG A 45 10.41 23.76 7.40
C ARG A 45 9.58 23.73 6.11
N MET A 46 8.27 23.45 6.21
CA MET A 46 7.37 23.45 5.04
C MET A 46 7.21 24.85 4.41
N ASN A 47 7.25 25.90 5.23
CA ASN A 47 7.18 27.29 4.77
C ASN A 47 8.55 27.85 4.30
N ALA A 48 9.65 27.10 4.43
CA ALA A 48 10.94 27.50 3.87
C ALA A 48 11.04 27.18 2.37
N GLU A 49 10.17 26.31 1.86
CA GLU A 49 10.10 25.89 0.45
C GLU A 49 9.03 26.66 -0.36
N GLY A 50 8.25 27.56 0.26
CA GLY A 50 7.22 28.38 -0.39
C GLY A 50 6.67 29.48 0.53
N GLU A 51 6.16 30.57 -0.07
CA GLU A 51 5.78 31.87 0.52
C GLU A 51 5.45 31.92 2.04
N ALA A 52 5.99 32.94 2.71
CA ALA A 52 5.83 33.22 4.14
C ALA A 52 4.37 33.54 4.52
N GLN A 53 3.56 32.51 4.74
CA GLN A 53 2.21 32.65 5.28
C GLN A 53 2.24 33.17 6.72
N LYS A 54 1.28 34.04 7.05
CA LYS A 54 1.13 34.62 8.40
C LYS A 54 1.14 33.53 9.50
N PRO A 55 1.78 33.80 10.65
CA PRO A 55 1.78 32.88 11.78
C PRO A 55 0.32 32.63 12.22
N ILE A 56 -0.05 31.35 12.35
CA ILE A 56 -1.40 31.01 12.85
C ILE A 56 -1.34 31.23 14.36
N PRO A 57 -2.26 32.00 14.95
CA PRO A 57 -2.31 32.22 16.38
C PRO A 57 -2.60 30.91 17.12
N ASP A 58 -1.90 30.69 18.23
CA ASP A 58 -2.02 29.47 19.04
C ASP A 58 -3.46 29.23 19.53
N SER A 59 -4.22 30.31 19.78
CA SER A 59 -5.62 30.25 20.18
C SER A 59 -6.51 29.53 19.16
N VAL A 60 -6.26 29.73 17.86
CA VAL A 60 -7.04 29.10 16.78
C VAL A 60 -6.69 27.62 16.68
N VAL A 61 -5.41 27.27 16.85
CA VAL A 61 -4.98 25.86 16.86
C VAL A 61 -5.55 25.12 18.06
N THR A 62 -5.48 25.72 19.25
CA THR A 62 -6.08 25.12 20.46
C THR A 62 -7.60 24.99 20.35
N ALA A 63 -8.28 25.97 19.76
CA ALA A 63 -9.73 25.92 19.57
C ALA A 63 -10.15 24.87 18.53
N ALA A 64 -9.40 24.76 17.43
CA ALA A 64 -9.63 23.74 16.41
C ALA A 64 -9.37 22.33 16.95
N LEU A 65 -8.28 22.13 17.69
CA LEU A 65 -7.97 20.86 18.35
C LEU A 65 -9.01 20.49 19.41
N ALA A 66 -9.50 21.46 20.18
CA ALA A 66 -10.57 21.23 21.16
C ALA A 66 -11.88 20.80 20.48
N LYS A 67 -12.26 21.44 19.38
CA LYS A 67 -13.43 21.03 18.58
C LYS A 67 -13.26 19.62 18.01
N LEU A 68 -12.10 19.33 17.40
CA LEU A 68 -11.79 18.01 16.87
C LEU A 68 -11.82 16.94 17.97
N HIS A 69 -11.27 17.25 19.14
CA HIS A 69 -11.31 16.35 20.29
C HIS A 69 -12.74 16.06 20.72
N ILE A 70 -13.58 17.09 20.88
CA ILE A 70 -15.00 16.92 21.24
C ILE A 70 -15.73 16.04 20.21
N ASP A 71 -15.52 16.29 18.92
CA ASP A 71 -16.20 15.55 17.86
C ASP A 71 -15.70 14.10 17.76
N SER A 72 -14.38 13.89 17.91
CA SER A 72 -13.79 12.55 17.97
C SER A 72 -14.27 11.76 19.18
N ALA A 73 -14.32 12.37 20.37
CA ALA A 73 -14.81 11.74 21.59
C ALA A 73 -16.30 11.39 21.48
N LYS A 74 -17.13 12.26 20.87
CA LYS A 74 -18.53 11.96 20.57
C LYS A 74 -18.66 10.76 19.62
N SER A 75 -17.89 10.74 18.53
CA SER A 75 -17.89 9.64 17.57
C SER A 75 -17.47 8.32 18.22
N LEU A 76 -16.41 8.33 19.02
CA LEU A 76 -15.90 7.17 19.76
C LEU A 76 -16.92 6.64 20.78
N ARG A 77 -17.65 7.50 21.49
CA ARG A 77 -18.70 7.07 22.43
C ARG A 77 -19.91 6.45 21.74
N LEU A 78 -20.24 6.92 20.54
CA LEU A 78 -21.32 6.35 19.73
C LEU A 78 -20.93 4.98 19.17
N SER A 79 -19.71 4.83 18.66
CA SER A 79 -19.23 3.56 18.10
C SER A 79 -18.91 2.52 19.18
N PHE A 80 -18.30 2.93 20.29
CA PHE A 80 -17.95 2.08 21.44
C PHE A 80 -18.92 2.24 22.60
N ASN A 81 -20.22 2.21 22.30
CA ASN A 81 -21.26 2.12 23.33
C ASN A 81 -21.12 0.81 24.13
N ASN A 82 -21.56 0.79 25.38
CA ASN A 82 -21.57 -0.40 26.24
C ASN A 82 -22.25 -1.61 25.58
N GLN A 83 -23.27 -1.39 24.72
CA GLN A 83 -23.94 -2.46 23.99
C GLN A 83 -23.08 -3.03 22.84
N SER A 84 -22.41 -2.17 22.06
CA SER A 84 -21.53 -2.64 20.98
C SER A 84 -20.29 -3.34 21.55
N ILE A 85 -19.76 -2.87 22.69
CA ILE A 85 -18.68 -3.55 23.42
C ILE A 85 -19.14 -4.94 23.88
N ARG A 86 -20.35 -5.07 24.44
CA ARG A 86 -20.90 -6.37 24.84
C ARG A 86 -21.05 -7.32 23.66
N GLN A 87 -21.63 -6.85 22.55
CA GLN A 87 -21.80 -7.65 21.33
C GLN A 87 -20.46 -8.11 20.75
N LEU A 88 -19.46 -7.22 20.70
CA LEU A 88 -18.12 -7.56 20.26
C LEU A 88 -17.50 -8.64 21.15
N LEU A 89 -17.61 -8.49 22.47
CA LEU A 89 -17.09 -9.48 23.41
C LEU A 89 -17.77 -10.84 23.25
N GLU A 90 -19.09 -10.86 23.04
CA GLU A 90 -19.86 -12.07 22.81
C GLU A 90 -19.49 -12.75 21.47
N GLN A 91 -19.30 -11.97 20.40
CA GLN A 91 -18.80 -12.47 19.12
C GLN A 91 -17.39 -13.05 19.24
N LEU A 92 -16.52 -12.36 19.98
CA LEU A 92 -15.13 -12.77 20.20
C LEU A 92 -15.06 -14.04 21.05
N GLU A 93 -15.94 -14.16 22.04
CA GLU A 93 -16.08 -15.36 22.87
C GLU A 93 -16.60 -16.55 22.04
N SER A 94 -17.66 -16.35 21.25
CA SER A 94 -18.17 -17.37 20.33
C SER A 94 -17.09 -17.85 19.36
N ASN A 95 -16.36 -16.92 18.73
CA ASN A 95 -15.27 -17.26 17.83
C ASN A 95 -14.17 -18.08 18.52
N GLN A 96 -13.82 -17.73 19.77
CA GLN A 96 -12.81 -18.45 20.53
C GLN A 96 -13.26 -19.86 20.92
N HIS A 97 -14.55 -20.03 21.24
CA HIS A 97 -15.12 -21.35 21.45
C HIS A 97 -15.07 -22.20 20.20
N GLU A 98 -15.42 -21.63 19.04
CA GLU A 98 -15.31 -22.34 17.77
C GLU A 98 -13.85 -22.72 17.47
N LEU A 99 -12.90 -21.84 17.72
CA LEU A 99 -11.47 -22.11 17.54
C LEU A 99 -11.00 -23.23 18.47
N ARG A 100 -11.37 -23.20 19.76
CA ARG A 100 -11.03 -24.26 20.73
C ARG A 100 -11.65 -25.60 20.33
N LYS A 101 -12.89 -25.60 19.85
CA LYS A 101 -13.57 -26.79 19.34
C LYS A 101 -12.84 -27.36 18.12
N LYS A 102 -12.43 -26.52 17.16
CA LYS A 102 -11.66 -26.92 15.98
C LYS A 102 -10.30 -27.51 16.35
N VAL A 103 -9.58 -26.92 17.32
CA VAL A 103 -8.31 -27.48 17.84
C VAL A 103 -8.51 -28.83 18.49
N SER A 104 -9.55 -28.97 19.30
CA SER A 104 -9.87 -30.23 20.00
C SER A 104 -10.23 -31.34 19.02
N GLN A 105 -10.77 -30.98 17.85
CA GLN A 105 -11.06 -31.90 16.74
C GLN A 105 -9.85 -32.19 15.83
N GLY A 106 -8.65 -31.73 16.19
CA GLY A 106 -7.44 -31.93 15.38
C GLY A 106 -7.31 -30.98 14.17
N GLY A 107 -8.20 -29.99 14.07
CA GLY A 107 -8.10 -28.91 13.09
C GLY A 107 -6.97 -27.95 13.43
N ILE A 108 -6.13 -27.64 12.45
CA ILE A 108 -5.15 -26.57 12.57
C ILE A 108 -5.89 -25.24 12.50
N ILE A 109 -5.68 -24.36 13.47
CA ILE A 109 -6.16 -22.98 13.38
C ILE A 109 -5.31 -22.27 12.32
N ILE A 110 -5.81 -22.27 11.09
CA ILE A 110 -5.37 -21.31 10.09
C ILE A 110 -6.13 -20.04 10.46
N ARG A 111 -5.41 -19.00 10.92
CA ARG A 111 -5.95 -17.63 10.87
C ARG A 111 -6.22 -17.39 9.39
N THR A 112 -7.48 -17.53 8.97
CA THR A 112 -7.87 -17.25 7.59
C THR A 112 -7.61 -15.77 7.39
N LYS A 113 -6.45 -15.46 6.82
CA LYS A 113 -6.14 -14.18 6.23
C LYS A 113 -7.30 -13.80 5.32
N SER A 114 -7.64 -12.52 5.25
CA SER A 114 -8.74 -12.04 4.40
C SER A 114 -8.53 -12.55 2.95
N VAL A 115 -9.60 -12.72 2.17
CA VAL A 115 -9.47 -13.19 0.77
C VAL A 115 -8.50 -12.30 -0.01
N ALA A 116 -8.44 -11.01 0.31
CA ALA A 116 -7.47 -10.08 -0.27
C ALA A 116 -6.01 -10.44 0.09
N GLU A 117 -5.72 -10.77 1.35
CA GLU A 117 -4.37 -11.22 1.78
C GLU A 117 -3.98 -12.59 1.22
N LEU A 118 -4.95 -13.46 0.93
CA LEU A 118 -4.73 -14.74 0.24
C LEU A 118 -4.47 -14.57 -1.27
N LEU A 119 -4.70 -13.38 -1.81
CA LEU A 119 -4.42 -13.04 -3.21
C LEU A 119 -3.09 -12.27 -3.36
N GLU A 120 -2.51 -11.79 -2.27
CA GLU A 120 -1.19 -11.17 -2.26
C GLU A 120 -0.10 -12.24 -2.15
N SER A 121 0.96 -12.11 -2.94
CA SER A 121 1.87 -13.21 -3.27
C SER A 121 2.59 -13.89 -2.08
N ASP A 122 2.61 -13.22 -0.93
CA ASP A 122 3.48 -13.54 0.22
C ASP A 122 2.82 -14.49 1.24
N TRP A 123 1.53 -14.82 1.06
CA TRP A 123 0.85 -15.68 2.04
C TRP A 123 1.33 -17.14 1.97
N ILE A 124 1.76 -17.63 0.81
CA ILE A 124 2.29 -19.00 0.66
C ILE A 124 3.58 -19.18 1.46
N ASP A 125 4.43 -18.16 1.50
CA ASP A 125 5.71 -18.19 2.22
C ASP A 125 5.52 -18.22 3.74
N SER A 126 4.33 -17.83 4.23
CA SER A 126 3.97 -17.98 5.63
C SER A 126 3.66 -19.42 6.04
N PHE A 127 3.50 -20.34 5.08
CA PHE A 127 3.34 -21.76 5.36
C PHE A 127 4.68 -22.50 5.24
N PRO A 128 4.99 -23.41 6.17
CA PRO A 128 6.24 -24.16 6.12
C PRO A 128 6.31 -25.02 4.86
N GLU A 129 7.51 -25.15 4.27
CA GLU A 129 7.74 -25.94 3.06
C GLU A 129 7.41 -27.43 3.26
N THR A 130 7.59 -27.92 4.49
CA THR A 130 7.26 -29.29 4.90
C THR A 130 6.22 -29.27 6.01
N TRP A 131 5.35 -30.27 6.02
CA TRP A 131 4.35 -30.42 7.08
C TRP A 131 5.06 -30.63 8.42
N GLN A 132 4.88 -29.71 9.37
CA GLN A 132 5.44 -29.86 10.70
C GLN A 132 4.82 -31.09 11.37
N HIS A 133 5.62 -32.14 11.56
CA HIS A 133 5.26 -33.23 12.44
C HIS A 133 5.04 -32.62 13.82
N ARG A 134 3.83 -32.76 14.36
CA ARG A 134 3.55 -32.48 15.78
C ARG A 134 4.34 -33.50 16.59
N GLN A 135 5.63 -33.24 16.79
CA GLN A 135 6.41 -33.97 17.77
C GLN A 135 5.82 -33.60 19.12
N GLY A 136 5.36 -34.58 19.89
CA GLY A 136 4.83 -34.40 21.25
C GLY A 136 5.84 -33.81 22.25
N LYS A 137 6.99 -33.29 21.80
CA LYS A 137 8.04 -32.73 22.65
C LYS A 137 7.61 -31.39 23.29
N ASP A 138 6.80 -30.59 22.59
CA ASP A 138 6.28 -29.33 23.14
C ASP A 138 5.09 -29.53 24.09
N ILE A 139 4.46 -30.71 24.06
CA ILE A 139 3.41 -31.08 25.02
C ILE A 139 4.06 -31.65 26.28
N ALA A 140 5.17 -32.39 26.18
CA ALA A 140 5.92 -32.90 27.34
C ALA A 140 6.50 -31.79 28.24
N ALA A 141 6.84 -30.62 27.67
CA ALA A 141 7.28 -29.45 28.44
C ALA A 141 6.12 -28.75 29.19
N LEU A 142 4.87 -28.93 28.76
CA LEU A 142 3.67 -28.47 29.49
C LEU A 142 3.04 -29.56 30.38
N SER A 143 3.37 -30.84 30.18
CA SER A 143 2.79 -31.97 30.91
C SER A 143 3.58 -32.40 32.15
N THR A 144 4.71 -31.77 32.48
CA THR A 144 5.49 -32.11 33.68
C THR A 144 4.86 -31.63 34.99
N SER A 145 3.72 -30.92 34.97
CA SER A 145 2.99 -30.48 36.16
C SER A 145 1.64 -31.17 36.41
N ALA A 146 1.29 -32.20 35.64
CA ALA A 146 0.02 -32.92 35.84
C ALA A 146 0.25 -34.43 35.76
N SER A 147 0.51 -35.03 36.92
CA SER A 147 0.65 -36.46 37.10
C SER A 147 -0.62 -37.23 36.71
N SER A 148 -0.36 -38.42 36.16
CA SER A 148 -1.17 -39.65 36.30
C SER A 148 -2.47 -39.74 35.50
N THR A 149 -2.39 -40.55 34.45
CA THR A 149 -3.42 -41.50 33.94
C THR A 149 -3.73 -41.27 32.47
N SER A 150 -3.03 -42.00 31.60
CA SER A 150 -3.63 -42.74 30.50
C SER A 150 -2.52 -43.42 29.70
N ILE A 151 -2.61 -44.73 29.62
CA ILE A 151 -1.80 -45.61 28.78
C ILE A 151 -1.98 -45.15 27.33
N ILE A 152 -0.94 -44.57 26.74
CA ILE A 152 -0.87 -44.26 25.31
C ILE A 152 -0.40 -45.53 24.61
N PRO A 153 -1.19 -46.19 23.76
CA PRO A 153 -0.70 -47.31 22.97
C PRO A 153 0.22 -46.78 21.86
N ALA A 154 1.41 -47.39 21.82
CA ALA A 154 2.33 -47.56 20.69
C ALA A 154 2.03 -46.77 19.40
N GLU A 155 2.92 -45.80 19.17
CA GLU A 155 3.41 -45.28 17.89
C GLU A 155 2.82 -45.91 16.62
N ALA A 156 1.86 -45.21 16.00
CA ALA A 156 1.50 -45.46 14.61
C ALA A 156 2.64 -44.97 13.70
N PRO A 157 3.10 -45.78 12.72
CA PRO A 157 4.16 -45.39 11.82
C PRO A 157 3.68 -44.24 10.93
N LEU A 158 4.38 -43.10 11.01
CA LEU A 158 4.56 -42.08 9.97
C LEU A 158 3.37 -41.93 9.00
N ASP A 159 2.55 -40.91 9.20
CA ASP A 159 1.56 -40.41 8.23
C ASP A 159 2.27 -39.81 6.97
N SER A 160 3.13 -40.57 6.29
CA SER A 160 3.78 -40.22 5.01
C SER A 160 2.74 -39.78 3.97
N SER A 161 1.57 -40.41 4.00
CA SER A 161 0.41 -40.03 3.18
C SER A 161 -0.05 -38.58 3.41
N ARG A 162 0.02 -38.05 4.65
CA ARG A 162 -0.38 -36.66 4.93
C ARG A 162 0.67 -35.66 4.48
N VAL A 163 1.95 -36.02 4.60
CA VAL A 163 3.05 -35.21 4.09
C VAL A 163 2.97 -35.09 2.56
N GLN A 164 2.69 -36.20 1.86
CA GLN A 164 2.46 -36.20 0.42
C GLN A 164 1.24 -35.35 0.03
N LYS A 165 0.10 -35.55 0.70
CA LYS A 165 -1.11 -34.73 0.46
C LYS A 165 -0.85 -33.23 0.64
N TYR A 166 -0.04 -32.86 1.63
CA TYR A 166 0.34 -31.46 1.84
C TYR A 166 1.21 -30.93 0.69
N ALA A 167 2.20 -31.70 0.25
CA ALA A 167 3.05 -31.32 -0.88
C ALA A 167 2.24 -31.15 -2.18
N ASP A 168 1.29 -32.04 -2.43
CA ASP A 168 0.38 -31.97 -3.58
C ASP A 168 -0.51 -30.72 -3.52
N LEU A 169 -1.09 -30.42 -2.35
CA LEU A 169 -1.90 -29.21 -2.17
C LEU A 169 -1.07 -27.94 -2.30
N ARG A 170 0.14 -27.91 -1.75
CA ARG A 170 1.03 -26.76 -1.84
C ARG A 170 1.44 -26.48 -3.28
N SER A 171 1.84 -27.51 -4.03
CA SER A 171 2.17 -27.35 -5.46
C SER A 171 0.96 -26.86 -6.26
N ARG A 172 -0.23 -27.40 -6.01
CA ARG A 172 -1.47 -26.94 -6.65
C ARG A 172 -1.77 -25.47 -6.36
N ILE A 173 -1.62 -25.02 -5.12
CA ILE A 173 -1.84 -23.62 -4.73
C ILE A 173 -0.84 -22.70 -5.45
N ILE A 174 0.44 -23.08 -5.52
CA ILE A 174 1.47 -22.32 -6.25
C ILE A 174 1.10 -22.17 -7.73
N THR A 175 0.66 -23.26 -8.38
CA THR A 175 0.25 -23.18 -9.79
C THR A 175 -0.99 -22.31 -10.01
N LEU A 176 -1.95 -22.34 -9.08
CA LEU A 176 -3.14 -21.49 -9.14
C LEU A 176 -2.78 -20.02 -8.93
N GLN A 177 -1.86 -19.71 -8.01
CA GLN A 177 -1.37 -18.37 -7.80
C GLN A 177 -0.65 -17.83 -9.04
N ALA A 178 0.22 -18.62 -9.66
CA ALA A 178 0.88 -18.22 -10.92
C ALA A 178 -0.16 -17.91 -12.02
N LYS A 179 -1.19 -18.75 -12.17
CA LYS A 179 -2.28 -18.51 -13.12
C LYS A 179 -3.04 -17.21 -12.80
N TYR A 180 -3.38 -17.00 -11.53
CA TYR A 180 -4.05 -15.79 -11.09
C TYR A 180 -3.22 -14.53 -11.39
N GLN A 181 -1.91 -14.58 -11.13
CA GLN A 181 -1.00 -13.49 -11.39
C GLN A 181 -0.94 -13.14 -12.88
N THR A 182 -0.82 -14.14 -13.77
CA THR A 182 -0.86 -13.89 -15.23
C THR A 182 -2.20 -13.30 -15.69
N LEU A 183 -3.31 -13.69 -15.06
CA LEU A 183 -4.62 -13.13 -15.38
C LEU A 183 -4.75 -11.68 -14.91
N ARG A 184 -4.19 -11.37 -13.73
CA ARG A 184 -4.13 -10.02 -13.18
C ARG A 184 -3.30 -9.09 -14.06
N GLU A 185 -2.14 -9.54 -14.51
CA GLU A 185 -1.28 -8.82 -15.45
C GLU A 185 -1.98 -8.54 -16.78
N LYS A 186 -2.67 -9.55 -17.34
CA LYS A 186 -3.50 -9.37 -18.54
C LYS A 186 -4.61 -8.35 -18.32
N HIS A 187 -5.28 -8.41 -17.17
CA HIS A 187 -6.34 -7.46 -16.83
C HIS A 187 -5.80 -6.02 -16.71
N GLU A 188 -4.67 -5.83 -16.01
CA GLU A 188 -4.00 -4.52 -15.94
C GLU A 188 -3.56 -4.04 -17.34
N TYR A 189 -3.03 -4.92 -18.19
CA TYR A 189 -2.69 -4.60 -19.57
C TYR A 189 -3.91 -4.11 -20.36
N TYR A 190 -5.03 -4.84 -20.33
CA TYR A 190 -6.24 -4.45 -21.04
C TYR A 190 -6.86 -3.17 -20.47
N LYS A 191 -6.78 -2.96 -19.15
CA LYS A 191 -7.24 -1.74 -18.51
C LYS A 191 -6.41 -0.53 -18.93
N ASN A 192 -5.09 -0.68 -19.03
CA ASN A 192 -4.20 0.37 -19.55
C ASN A 192 -4.50 0.67 -21.01
N LEU A 193 -4.61 -0.37 -21.84
CA LEU A 193 -5.00 -0.22 -23.24
C LEU A 193 -6.37 0.46 -23.37
N GLN A 194 -7.34 0.09 -22.53
CA GLN A 194 -8.64 0.72 -22.50
C GLN A 194 -8.55 2.19 -22.08
N ASN A 195 -7.71 2.53 -21.11
CA ASN A 195 -7.48 3.92 -20.70
C ASN A 195 -6.84 4.72 -21.83
N GLU A 196 -5.84 4.18 -22.51
CA GLU A 196 -5.21 4.80 -23.68
C GLU A 196 -6.22 5.01 -24.80
N ILE A 197 -6.97 3.96 -25.18
CA ILE A 197 -8.04 4.06 -26.17
C ILE A 197 -9.08 5.09 -25.72
N ARG A 198 -9.49 5.12 -24.45
CA ARG A 198 -10.46 6.10 -23.96
C ARG A 198 -9.94 7.53 -23.99
N GLN A 199 -8.64 7.74 -23.77
CA GLN A 199 -7.98 9.04 -23.94
C GLN A 199 -7.92 9.44 -25.43
N LEU A 200 -7.74 8.46 -26.32
CA LEU A 200 -7.70 8.65 -27.78
C LEU A 200 -9.10 8.82 -28.40
N ASP A 201 -10.12 8.16 -27.84
CA ASP A 201 -11.54 8.12 -28.29
C ASP A 201 -12.33 9.38 -27.91
N ALA A 202 -11.65 10.44 -27.48
CA ALA A 202 -12.21 11.79 -27.41
C ALA A 202 -12.56 12.39 -28.79
N GLY A 203 -12.81 11.56 -29.81
CA GLY A 203 -13.14 11.93 -31.18
C GLY A 203 -11.94 12.19 -32.10
N GLU A 204 -10.71 11.90 -31.66
CA GLU A 204 -9.49 12.23 -32.40
C GLU A 204 -8.76 11.03 -33.01
N ILE A 205 -9.19 9.80 -32.76
CA ILE A 205 -8.57 8.57 -33.33
C ILE A 205 -8.45 8.71 -34.86
N GLN A 206 -9.52 9.14 -35.53
CA GLN A 206 -9.53 9.32 -36.99
C GLN A 206 -8.65 10.49 -37.47
N LYS A 207 -8.41 11.51 -36.64
CA LYS A 207 -7.56 12.67 -36.96
C LYS A 207 -6.06 12.37 -36.76
N ASN A 208 -5.74 11.47 -35.84
CA ASN A 208 -4.38 11.06 -35.46
C ASN A 208 -3.93 9.73 -36.12
N MET A 209 -4.83 8.99 -36.78
CA MET A 209 -4.44 7.93 -37.71
C MET A 209 -3.66 8.55 -38.88
N LEU A 210 -2.64 7.86 -39.39
CA LEU A 210 -1.85 8.23 -40.59
C LEU A 210 -2.67 8.14 -41.90
N ALA A 211 -3.88 8.66 -41.91
CA ALA A 211 -4.59 8.95 -43.14
C ALA A 211 -3.86 10.11 -43.86
N PRO A 212 -3.87 10.15 -45.21
CA PRO A 212 -3.26 11.23 -45.98
C PRO A 212 -3.82 12.62 -45.61
N ASP A 213 -5.03 12.69 -45.07
CA ASP A 213 -5.67 13.93 -44.61
C ASP A 213 -5.40 14.27 -43.12
N SER A 214 -4.57 13.49 -42.41
CA SER A 214 -4.33 13.66 -40.97
C SER A 214 -3.64 14.97 -40.62
N GLN A 215 -3.88 15.46 -39.41
CA GLN A 215 -3.30 16.73 -38.93
C GLN A 215 -1.76 16.65 -38.90
N VAL A 216 -1.20 15.49 -38.53
CA VAL A 216 0.24 15.24 -38.48
C VAL A 216 0.87 15.31 -39.87
N VAL A 217 0.24 14.74 -40.90
CA VAL A 217 0.74 14.82 -42.29
C VAL A 217 0.69 16.27 -42.80
N ARG A 218 -0.37 17.03 -42.48
CA ARG A 218 -0.44 18.46 -42.82
C ARG A 218 0.62 19.29 -42.10
N GLU A 219 0.92 18.98 -40.84
CA GLU A 219 2.00 19.64 -40.09
C GLU A 219 3.37 19.27 -40.64
N LEU A 220 3.58 18.01 -41.06
CA LEU A 220 4.80 17.58 -41.75
C LEU A 220 4.96 18.26 -43.12
N GLU A 221 3.89 18.42 -43.90
CA GLU A 221 3.92 19.19 -45.15
C GLU A 221 4.22 20.68 -44.91
N LYS A 222 3.60 21.28 -43.88
CA LYS A 222 3.93 22.65 -43.45
C LYS A 222 5.40 22.75 -43.02
N MET A 223 5.92 21.78 -42.26
CA MET A 223 7.33 21.74 -41.88
C MET A 223 8.24 21.55 -43.10
N LYS A 224 7.87 20.72 -44.07
CA LYS A 224 8.60 20.56 -45.34
C LYS A 224 8.67 21.87 -46.14
N ILE A 225 7.65 22.73 -46.05
CA ILE A 225 7.64 24.05 -46.69
C ILE A 225 8.41 25.09 -45.86
N LEU A 226 8.30 25.03 -44.54
CA LEU A 226 8.93 25.98 -43.61
C LEU A 226 10.43 25.71 -43.41
N LEU A 227 10.89 24.45 -43.47
CA LEU A 227 12.30 24.07 -43.32
C LEU A 227 13.20 24.75 -44.36
N PRO A 228 12.91 24.71 -45.67
CA PRO A 228 13.68 25.45 -46.68
C PRO A 228 13.66 26.96 -46.45
N LYS A 229 12.53 27.52 -45.98
CA LYS A 229 12.44 28.94 -45.65
C LYS A 229 13.31 29.30 -44.45
N LEU A 230 13.31 28.46 -43.42
CA LEU A 230 14.14 28.62 -42.23
C LEU A 230 15.63 28.45 -42.57
N ILE A 231 15.98 27.48 -43.42
CA ILE A 231 17.34 27.31 -43.96
C ILE A 231 17.77 28.55 -44.74
N LYS A 232 16.93 29.09 -45.64
CA LYS A 232 17.22 30.34 -46.36
C LYS A 232 17.39 31.54 -45.43
N ILE A 233 16.55 31.68 -44.41
CA ILE A 233 16.67 32.75 -43.39
C ILE A 233 17.96 32.58 -42.58
N LEU A 234 18.33 31.35 -42.22
CA LEU A 234 19.58 31.06 -41.52
C LEU A 234 20.81 31.30 -42.42
N ASP A 235 20.77 30.93 -43.69
CA ASP A 235 21.86 31.15 -44.64
C ASP A 235 22.04 32.64 -44.97
N THR A 236 20.96 33.40 -45.12
CA THR A 236 21.02 34.86 -45.28
C THR A 236 21.51 35.55 -44.00
N ARG A 237 21.10 35.08 -42.82
CA ARG A 237 21.62 35.58 -41.54
C ARG A 237 23.10 35.21 -41.34
N ARG A 238 23.52 34.03 -41.78
CA ARG A 238 24.93 33.58 -41.78
C ARG A 238 25.76 34.37 -42.78
N GLY A 239 25.23 34.65 -43.96
CA GLY A 239 25.86 35.47 -45.00
C GLY A 239 26.02 36.93 -44.58
N THR A 240 25.02 37.52 -43.92
CA THR A 240 25.12 38.87 -43.37
C THR A 240 26.02 38.96 -42.14
N ALA A 241 26.06 37.94 -41.29
CA ALA A 241 27.03 37.86 -40.19
C ALA A 241 28.47 37.67 -40.70
N SER A 242 28.67 36.87 -41.74
CA SER A 242 29.96 36.70 -42.42
C SER A 242 30.39 37.98 -43.15
N ALA A 243 29.47 38.67 -43.82
CA ALA A 243 29.73 39.97 -44.46
C ALA A 243 30.05 41.07 -43.43
N LYS A 244 29.42 41.06 -42.25
CA LYS A 244 29.78 41.95 -41.14
C LYS A 244 31.18 41.66 -40.60
N ARG A 245 31.56 40.39 -40.44
CA ARG A 245 32.95 40.01 -40.06
C ARG A 245 33.98 40.42 -41.12
N LYS A 246 33.66 40.25 -42.41
CA LYS A 246 34.55 40.62 -43.51
C LYS A 246 34.69 42.14 -43.67
N ARG A 247 33.65 42.92 -43.35
CA ARG A 247 33.74 44.40 -43.28
C ARG A 247 34.52 44.87 -42.06
N HIS A 248 34.45 44.14 -40.94
CA HIS A 248 35.30 44.44 -39.78
C HIS A 248 36.78 44.16 -40.07
N SER A 249 37.09 43.09 -40.82
CA SER A 249 38.48 42.79 -41.22
C SER A 249 39.03 43.68 -42.33
N ILE A 250 38.20 44.36 -43.11
CA ILE A 250 38.64 45.32 -44.16
C ILE A 250 38.86 46.73 -43.58
N LEU A 251 38.26 47.03 -42.44
CA LEU A 251 38.46 48.31 -41.73
C LEU A 251 39.62 48.27 -40.72
N ASP A 252 40.21 47.09 -40.48
CA ASP A 252 41.33 46.88 -39.54
C ASP A 252 42.63 46.47 -40.26
N ASP A 253 42.83 46.87 -41.53
CA ASP A 253 44.18 46.89 -42.10
C ASP A 253 44.87 48.20 -41.66
N PRO A 254 45.89 48.16 -40.78
CA PRO A 254 46.67 49.35 -40.49
C PRO A 254 47.51 49.68 -41.72
N VAL A 255 47.28 50.87 -42.28
CA VAL A 255 48.20 51.52 -43.20
C VAL A 255 49.52 51.70 -42.47
N PHE A 256 50.53 50.90 -42.83
CA PHE A 256 51.92 51.19 -42.51
C PHE A 256 52.34 52.41 -43.35
N ASP A 257 52.22 53.60 -42.75
CA ASP A 257 53.06 54.74 -43.09
C ASP A 257 54.37 54.57 -42.32
N ASP A 258 55.39 54.02 -42.99
CA ASP A 258 56.77 54.21 -42.57
C ASP A 258 57.36 55.37 -43.39
N LEU A 259 57.43 56.52 -42.73
CA LEU A 259 58.31 57.63 -43.08
C LEU A 259 59.72 57.37 -42.52
N ASP A 260 60.70 57.70 -43.36
CA ASP A 260 62.08 58.12 -43.08
C ASP A 260 63.14 57.07 -42.67
N LEU A 261 63.92 56.64 -43.68
CA LEU A 261 65.37 56.91 -43.80
C LEU A 261 65.89 56.68 -45.23
#